data_AF-A0A8J3KQC5-F1
#
_entry.id   AF-A0A8J3KQC5-F1
#
_cell.length_a   1.000
_cell.length_b   1.000
_cell.length_c   1.000
_cell.angle_alpha   90.00
_cell.angle_beta   90.00
_cell.angle_gamma   90.00
#
_symmetry.space_group_name_H-M   'P 1'
#
loop_
_entity.id
_entity.type
_entity.pdbx_description
1 polymer ?
#
loop_
_entity_poly.entity_id
_entity_poly.type
_entity_poly.pdbx_seq_one_letter_code
_entity_poly.pdbx_strand_id
1 'polypeptide(L)'
;MLDGMTRITVDVNDEWLEAAMEELGTTTKVATINEALRTFAARRRARDIIAAFGSVQMDYTGAEHAFGHGGGRDLSRLEEDARQADAHRAA
;
A
#
# COMPACT_ATOMS: atom_id res chain seq x y z
N MET A 1 15.64 17.70 14.71
CA MET A 1 15.19 17.91 13.32
C MET A 1 16.44 18.10 12.47
N LEU A 2 16.93 17.05 11.82
CA LEU A 2 17.95 17.18 10.78
C LEU A 2 17.23 16.93 9.46
N ASP A 3 16.65 18.00 8.92
CA ASP A 3 16.00 18.00 7.60
C ASP A 3 17.08 18.19 6.50
N GLY A 4 18.15 17.40 6.60
CA GLY A 4 19.44 17.73 5.99
C GLY A 4 19.80 16.81 4.83
N MET A 5 19.77 17.33 3.59
CA MET A 5 20.43 16.68 2.46
C MET A 5 21.93 16.54 2.75
N THR A 6 22.42 15.31 2.78
CA THR A 6 23.86 15.04 2.93
C THR A 6 24.49 14.96 1.55
N ARG A 7 25.54 15.75 1.31
CA ARG A 7 26.26 15.74 0.03
C ARG A 7 27.42 14.75 0.10
N ILE A 8 27.39 13.75 -0.77
CA ILE A 8 28.41 12.71 -0.89
C ILE A 8 28.81 12.54 -2.35
N THR A 9 30.04 12.08 -2.59
CA THR A 9 30.51 11.63 -3.90
C THR A 9 30.52 10.12 -3.90
N VAL A 10 29.86 9.50 -4.87
CA VAL A 10 29.76 8.05 -5.00
C VAL A 10 29.83 7.69 -6.48
N ASP A 11 30.60 6.65 -6.80
CA ASP A 11 30.64 6.09 -8.14
C ASP A 11 29.40 5.20 -8.34
N VAL A 12 28.68 5.46 -9.44
CA VAL A 12 27.47 4.72 -9.81
C VAL A 12 27.66 4.23 -11.23
N ASN A 13 27.27 2.99 -11.50
CA ASN A 13 27.22 2.49 -12.86
C ASN A 13 26.15 3.28 -13.64
N ASP A 14 26.57 3.95 -14.71
CA ASP A 14 25.67 4.83 -15.47
C ASP A 14 24.56 4.06 -16.20
N GLU A 15 24.82 2.85 -16.70
CA GLU A 15 23.81 2.02 -17.37
C GLU A 15 22.67 1.64 -16.40
N TRP A 16 23.04 1.25 -15.17
CA TRP A 16 22.05 0.92 -14.14
C TRP A 16 21.28 2.14 -13.66
N LEU A 17 21.96 3.29 -13.59
CA LEU A 17 21.33 4.54 -13.21
C LEU A 17 20.33 5.00 -14.28
N GLU A 18 20.68 4.86 -15.56
CA GLU A 18 19.80 5.20 -16.68
C GLU A 18 18.58 4.28 -16.73
N ALA A 19 18.78 2.96 -16.58
CA ALA A 19 17.66 2.02 -16.46
C ALA A 19 16.75 2.35 -15.27
N ALA A 20 17.33 2.71 -14.11
CA ALA A 20 16.55 3.14 -12.96
C ALA A 20 15.82 4.46 -13.19
N MET A 21 16.41 5.39 -13.95
CA MET A 21 15.77 6.66 -14.33
C MET A 21 14.52 6.43 -15.17
N GLU A 22 14.60 5.51 -16.14
CA GLU A 22 13.47 5.12 -16.98
C GLU A 22 12.36 4.45 -16.15
N GLU A 23 12.72 3.43 -15.36
CA GLU A 23 11.77 2.68 -14.53
C GLU A 23 11.08 3.54 -13.45
N LEU A 24 11.81 4.47 -12.84
CA LEU A 24 11.28 5.36 -11.82
C LEU A 24 10.63 6.64 -12.41
N GLY A 25 10.73 6.85 -13.73
CA GLY A 25 10.21 8.04 -14.40
C GLY A 25 10.86 9.35 -13.95
N THR A 26 12.13 9.30 -13.54
CA THR A 26 12.85 10.45 -12.97
C THR A 26 13.78 11.10 -13.99
N THR A 27 13.90 12.43 -13.94
CA THR A 27 14.69 13.21 -14.92
C THR A 27 16.08 13.61 -14.41
N THR A 28 16.40 13.34 -13.15
CA THR A 28 17.71 13.68 -12.57
C THR A 28 18.30 12.52 -11.78
N LYS A 29 19.63 12.39 -11.83
CA LYS A 29 20.37 11.37 -11.07
C LYS A 29 20.03 11.41 -9.57
N VAL A 30 19.94 12.62 -8.98
CA VAL A 30 19.60 12.80 -7.56
C VAL A 30 18.17 12.37 -7.24
N ALA A 31 17.19 12.72 -8.10
CA ALA A 31 15.81 12.27 -7.91
C ALA A 31 15.72 10.74 -7.97
N THR A 32 16.43 10.13 -8.92
CA THR A 32 16.51 8.67 -9.08
C THR A 32 17.03 8.00 -7.83
N ILE A 33 18.18 8.47 -7.31
CA ILE A 33 18.82 7.91 -6.12
C ILE A 33 17.89 8.05 -4.91
N ASN A 34 17.29 9.22 -4.71
CA ASN A 34 16.41 9.46 -3.56
C ASN A 34 15.14 8.60 -3.62
N GLU A 35 14.50 8.49 -4.77
CA GLU A 35 13.31 7.63 -4.94
C GLU A 35 13.65 6.14 -4.89
N ALA A 36 14.81 5.72 -5.40
CA ALA A 36 15.30 4.36 -5.26
C ALA A 36 15.52 3.99 -3.78
N LEU A 37 16.18 4.86 -3.01
CA LEU A 37 16.40 4.66 -1.56
C LEU A 37 15.07 4.60 -0.79
N ARG A 38 14.14 5.50 -1.11
CA ARG A 38 12.79 5.50 -0.52
C ARG A 38 12.04 4.21 -0.83
N THR A 39 12.03 3.80 -2.10
CA THR A 39 11.36 2.58 -2.56
C THR A 39 11.98 1.33 -1.93
N PHE A 40 13.31 1.28 -1.84
CA PHE A 40 14.01 0.18 -1.19
C PHE A 40 13.66 0.06 0.30
N ALA A 41 13.65 1.19 1.03
CA ALA A 41 13.26 1.22 2.43
C ALA A 41 11.80 0.79 2.63
N ALA A 42 10.89 1.27 1.78
CA ALA A 42 9.49 0.87 1.78
C ALA A 42 9.32 -0.64 1.50
N ARG A 43 10.05 -1.17 0.52
CA ARG A 43 10.01 -2.59 0.15
C ARG A 43 10.54 -3.50 1.26
N ARG A 44 11.57 -3.07 1.99
CA ARG A 44 12.07 -3.80 3.16
C ARG A 44 11.02 -3.85 4.27
N ARG A 45 10.41 -2.72 4.63
CA ARG A 45 9.32 -2.67 5.62
C ARG A 45 8.12 -3.52 5.22
N ALA A 46 7.74 -3.47 3.94
CA ALA A 46 6.65 -4.30 3.41
C ALA A 46 6.97 -5.80 3.51
N ARG A 47 8.21 -6.20 3.22
CA ARG A 47 8.67 -7.59 3.42
C ARG A 47 8.61 -8.01 4.88
N ASP A 48 9.06 -7.15 5.80
CA ASP A 48 9.02 -7.43 7.23
C ASP A 48 7.56 -7.58 7.72
N ILE A 49 6.65 -6.75 7.22
CA ILE A 49 5.21 -6.83 7.51
C ILE A 49 4.61 -8.12 6.94
N ILE A 50 4.88 -8.47 5.67
CA ILE A 50 4.39 -9.70 5.05
C ILE A 50 4.95 -10.94 5.77
N ALA A 51 6.22 -10.92 6.17
CA ALA A 51 6.83 -11.99 6.96
C ALA A 51 6.17 -12.11 8.34
N ALA A 52 5.87 -10.98 8.99
CA ALA A 52 5.11 -10.96 10.24
C ALA A 52 3.71 -11.58 10.05
N PHE A 53 2.97 -11.17 9.01
CA PHE A 53 1.66 -11.77 8.69
C PHE A 53 1.74 -13.27 8.37
N GLY A 54 2.79 -13.72 7.66
CA GLY A 54 3.03 -15.14 7.39
C GLY A 54 3.47 -15.96 8.59
N SER A 55 3.99 -15.32 9.65
CA SER A 55 4.41 -15.98 10.89
C SER A 55 3.28 -16.15 11.91
N VAL A 56 2.15 -15.47 11.72
CA VAL A 56 0.96 -15.62 12.55
C VAL A 56 0.19 -16.85 12.05
N GLN A 57 0.11 -17.91 12.88
CA GLN A 57 -0.91 -18.95 12.69
C GLN A 57 -2.26 -18.28 12.91
N MET A 58 -2.97 -18.01 11.82
CA MET A 58 -4.34 -17.52 11.90
C MET A 58 -5.20 -18.65 12.46
N ASP A 59 -5.67 -18.47 13.69
CA ASP A 59 -6.68 -19.33 14.30
C ASP A 59 -8.05 -18.93 13.73
N TYR A 60 -8.56 -19.76 12.81
CA TYR A 60 -9.87 -19.57 12.20
C TYR A 60 -11.00 -20.20 13.04
N THR A 61 -10.69 -20.74 14.22
CA THR A 61 -11.68 -21.39 15.08
C THR A 61 -12.67 -20.34 15.61
N GLY A 62 -13.94 -20.43 15.19
CA GLY A 62 -14.98 -19.47 15.53
C GLY A 62 -15.06 -18.25 14.61
N ALA A 63 -14.34 -18.24 13.48
CA ALA A 63 -14.42 -17.17 12.49
C ALA A 63 -15.83 -17.03 11.87
N GLU A 64 -16.64 -18.10 11.87
CA GLU A 64 -18.07 -18.05 11.52
C GLU A 64 -18.91 -17.14 12.43
N HIS A 65 -18.45 -16.90 13.67
CA HIS A 65 -19.11 -15.99 14.63
C HIS A 65 -18.45 -14.60 14.69
N ALA A 66 -17.27 -14.43 14.06
CA ALA A 66 -16.51 -13.19 14.10
C ALA A 66 -16.95 -12.18 13.02
N PHE A 67 -17.55 -12.64 11.92
CA PHE A 67 -18.23 -11.79 10.95
C PHE A 67 -19.52 -11.21 11.56
N GLY A 68 -19.36 -10.20 12.41
CA GLY A 68 -20.47 -9.49 13.06
C GLY A 68 -20.01 -8.56 14.18
N HIS A 69 -18.94 -8.88 14.90
CA HIS A 69 -18.53 -8.13 16.09
C HIS A 69 -17.49 -7.01 15.86
N GLY A 70 -16.95 -6.88 14.64
CA GLY A 70 -15.84 -5.95 14.33
C GLY A 70 -16.19 -4.76 13.42
N GLY A 71 -17.46 -4.37 13.29
CA GLY A 71 -17.85 -3.24 12.43
C GLY A 71 -18.59 -3.64 11.16
N GLY A 72 -19.37 -4.72 11.22
CA GLY A 72 -20.36 -5.03 10.19
C GLY A 72 -21.44 -3.95 10.20
N ARG A 73 -21.45 -3.10 9.17
CA ARG A 73 -22.63 -2.29 8.87
C ARG A 73 -23.81 -3.25 8.76
N ASP A 74 -24.87 -3.00 9.51
CA ASP A 74 -26.12 -3.73 9.39
C ASP A 74 -26.65 -3.55 7.95
N LEU A 75 -26.49 -4.60 7.13
CA LEU A 75 -26.89 -4.58 5.72
C LEU A 75 -28.35 -5.00 5.54
N SER A 76 -29.08 -5.34 6.60
CA SER A 76 -30.47 -5.78 6.51
C SER A 76 -31.39 -4.70 5.93
N ARG A 77 -31.00 -3.41 6.00
CA ARG A 77 -31.73 -2.30 5.38
C ARG A 77 -31.36 -2.00 3.92
N LEU A 78 -30.21 -2.45 3.42
CA LEU A 78 -29.74 -2.09 2.08
C LEU A 78 -30.66 -2.62 0.96
N GLU A 79 -31.24 -3.80 1.15
CA GLU A 79 -32.21 -4.34 0.19
C GLU A 79 -33.52 -3.55 0.15
N GLU A 80 -33.90 -2.95 1.27
CA GLU A 80 -35.12 -2.16 1.39
C GLU A 80 -34.92 -0.78 0.75
N ASP A 81 -33.77 -0.15 1.01
CA ASP A 81 -33.39 1.13 0.42
C ASP A 81 -33.19 1.04 -1.10
N ALA A 82 -32.61 -0.06 -1.59
CA ALA A 82 -32.44 -0.30 -3.03
C ALA A 82 -33.80 -0.37 -3.75
N ARG A 83 -34.76 -1.10 -3.18
CA ARG A 83 -36.12 -1.22 -3.75
C ARG A 83 -36.87 0.11 -3.76
N GLN A 84 -36.71 0.94 -2.73
CA GLN A 84 -37.33 2.27 -2.68
C GLN A 84 -36.68 3.26 -3.67
N ALA A 85 -35.36 3.20 -3.85
CA ALA A 85 -34.64 4.04 -4.80
C ALA A 85 -35.01 3.75 -6.26
N ASP A 86 -35.27 2.48 -6.60
CA ASP A 86 -35.71 2.10 -7.94
C ASP A 86 -37.18 2.48 -8.19
N ALA A 87 -38.04 2.39 -7.18
CA ALA A 87 -39.42 2.86 -7.25
C ALA A 87 -39.51 4.39 -7.47
N HIS A 88 -38.63 5.18 -6.85
CA HIS A 88 -38.59 6.63 -7.02
C HIS A 88 -37.99 7.06 -8.38
N ARG A 89 -37.13 6.24 -9.01
CA ARG A 89 -36.59 6.52 -10.35
C ARG A 89 -37.55 6.14 -11.49
N ALA A 90 -38.54 5.30 -11.21
CA ALA A 90 -39.54 4.86 -12.18
C ALA A 90 -40.81 5.73 -12.20
N ALA A 91 -40.89 6.76 -11.34
CA ALA A 91 -41.98 7.74 -11.26
C ALA A 91 -41.53 9.09 -11.86
#